data_AF-A0A6L6EF04-F1
#
_entry.id   AF-A0A6L6EF04-F1
#
_cell.length_a   1.000
_cell.length_b   1.000
_cell.length_c   1.000
_cell.angle_alpha   90.00
_cell.angle_beta   90.00
_cell.angle_gamma   90.00
#
_symmetry.space_group_name_H-M   'P 1'
#
loop_
_entity.id
_entity.type
_entity.pdbx_description
1 polymer ?
#
loop_
_entity_poly.entity_id
_entity_poly.type
_entity_poly.pdbx_seq_one_letter_code
_entity_poly.pdbx_strand_id
1 'polypeptide(L)'
;MKTCRGVLEIRQIGIQATETSKPDHISQCGADEATNLMRKMLPIGSEVQLRATNYASSNNYQEVARPFRTIYAKDGEGKFTIDVQAKLLAAGLSLWFPNSTNEYFHNLEYLNLLNIATEAKIGLWSKTLCPNDLTPLDSIELWINSDSPLSNENAFGEYALLHNKTDKEVDISNWSIRDTSLELRDEKFAFASGTKIGAGQVLTVYLGEPIANYPLSNSEISLRLSAPILQNPTTNSDKFTGDGIYLISPRTTKGGGNIRAWMHRPCIPNDCAAPEWLLKNSDGSARVIPLPQTLSMILNPAKYARKVPDLTGLTSEQVVGALAGLDLIAQIVDLSPNSGKAPRIVRDLSPKPGTNVPAGAIVKVNVIVPDA
;
A
#
# COMPACT_ATOMS: atom_id res chain seq x y z
N MET A 1 -39.96 15.22 5.22
CA MET A 1 -39.33 14.11 4.48
C MET A 1 -39.34 14.45 3.00
N LYS A 2 -38.21 14.81 2.38
CA LYS A 2 -38.14 15.00 0.92
C LYS A 2 -37.97 13.62 0.28
N THR A 3 -39.03 13.05 -0.26
CA THR A 3 -38.95 11.85 -1.11
C THR A 3 -38.39 12.28 -2.47
N CYS A 4 -37.14 11.94 -2.78
CA CYS A 4 -36.62 12.07 -4.13
C CYS A 4 -37.31 11.02 -5.02
N ARG A 5 -38.18 11.44 -5.95
CA ARG A 5 -38.65 10.60 -7.05
C ARG A 5 -37.61 10.65 -8.16
N GLY A 6 -37.06 9.51 -8.55
CA GLY A 6 -36.07 9.41 -9.63
C GLY A 6 -35.23 8.13 -9.55
N VAL A 7 -34.44 7.88 -10.59
CA VAL A 7 -33.37 6.87 -10.57
C VAL A 7 -32.18 7.50 -9.85
N LEU A 8 -31.64 6.79 -8.86
CA LEU A 8 -30.46 7.23 -8.11
C LEU A 8 -29.35 6.19 -8.23
N GLU A 9 -28.21 6.62 -8.75
CA GLU A 9 -26.98 5.85 -8.65
C GLU A 9 -26.28 6.17 -7.32
N ILE A 10 -25.98 5.13 -6.56
CA ILE A 10 -25.34 5.25 -5.24
C ILE A 10 -23.93 4.68 -5.27
N ARG A 11 -23.04 5.25 -4.47
CA ARG A 11 -21.73 4.68 -4.17
C ARG A 11 -21.81 3.97 -2.82
N GLN A 12 -21.49 2.69 -2.80
CA GLN A 12 -21.43 1.91 -1.55
C GLN A 12 -20.40 2.52 -0.59
N ILE A 13 -20.71 2.61 0.70
CA ILE A 13 -19.80 3.15 1.71
C ILE A 13 -18.85 2.04 2.17
N GLY A 14 -17.59 2.38 2.46
CA GLY A 14 -16.68 1.52 3.20
C GLY A 14 -16.07 0.36 2.41
N ILE A 15 -16.46 0.15 1.15
CA ILE A 15 -15.98 -0.97 0.32
C ILE A 15 -15.61 -0.54 -1.09
N GLN A 16 -14.71 -1.28 -1.73
CA GLN A 16 -14.38 -1.16 -3.15
C GLN A 16 -14.33 -2.56 -3.77
N ALA A 17 -15.36 -2.92 -4.56
CA ALA A 17 -15.29 -4.13 -5.38
C ALA A 17 -14.34 -3.92 -6.57
N THR A 18 -13.83 -5.02 -7.10
CA THR A 18 -13.12 -5.04 -8.36
C THR A 18 -14.08 -4.69 -9.52
N GLU A 19 -13.56 -4.08 -10.58
CA GLU A 19 -14.40 -3.53 -11.66
C GLU A 19 -14.76 -4.58 -12.73
N THR A 20 -16.02 -4.58 -13.13
CA THR A 20 -16.50 -5.33 -14.30
C THR A 20 -15.98 -4.70 -15.58
N SER A 21 -15.99 -5.45 -16.68
CA SER A 21 -15.55 -4.94 -17.99
C SER A 21 -16.28 -3.65 -18.39
N LYS A 22 -15.50 -2.70 -18.90
CA LYS A 22 -15.98 -1.48 -19.58
C LYS A 22 -15.30 -1.38 -20.95
N PRO A 23 -15.74 -0.47 -21.85
CA PRO A 23 -15.10 -0.31 -23.15
C PRO A 23 -13.59 -0.03 -23.09
N ASP A 24 -13.13 0.59 -22.00
CA ASP A 24 -11.75 1.01 -21.77
C ASP A 24 -10.90 0.01 -20.95
N HIS A 25 -11.50 -1.03 -20.37
CA HIS A 25 -10.75 -2.05 -19.62
C HIS A 25 -11.49 -3.38 -19.44
N ILE A 26 -10.72 -4.46 -19.35
CA ILE A 26 -11.23 -5.80 -19.07
C ILE A 26 -11.71 -5.96 -17.62
N SER A 27 -12.63 -6.90 -17.40
CA SER A 27 -13.11 -7.27 -16.07
C SER A 27 -11.95 -7.73 -15.17
N GLN A 28 -11.95 -7.27 -13.93
CA GLN A 28 -11.00 -7.68 -12.91
C GLN A 28 -11.47 -8.96 -12.21
N CYS A 29 -10.51 -9.71 -11.67
CA CYS A 29 -10.78 -10.87 -10.81
C CYS A 29 -11.84 -10.57 -9.74
N GLY A 30 -12.85 -11.43 -9.60
CA GLY A 30 -13.90 -11.32 -8.58
C GLY A 30 -15.02 -10.31 -8.87
N ALA A 31 -14.94 -9.53 -9.95
CA ALA A 31 -15.90 -8.46 -10.23
C ALA A 31 -17.29 -9.02 -10.62
N ASP A 32 -17.31 -10.07 -11.43
CA ASP A 32 -18.54 -10.73 -11.86
C ASP A 32 -19.16 -11.51 -10.69
N GLU A 33 -18.35 -12.14 -9.84
CA GLU A 33 -18.80 -12.81 -8.63
C GLU A 33 -19.41 -11.84 -7.63
N ALA A 34 -18.80 -10.67 -7.41
CA ALA A 34 -19.36 -9.61 -6.59
C ALA A 34 -20.71 -9.13 -7.14
N THR A 35 -20.77 -8.91 -8.46
CA THR A 35 -22.00 -8.51 -9.16
C THR A 35 -23.11 -9.55 -9.00
N ASN A 36 -22.77 -10.83 -9.18
CA ASN A 36 -23.72 -11.93 -9.08
C ASN A 36 -24.21 -12.14 -7.65
N LEU A 37 -23.33 -12.02 -6.65
CA LEU A 37 -23.74 -12.08 -5.25
C LEU A 37 -24.70 -10.94 -4.91
N MET A 38 -24.41 -9.72 -5.36
CA MET A 38 -25.31 -8.58 -5.14
C MET A 38 -26.66 -8.78 -5.84
N ARG A 39 -26.69 -9.25 -7.10
CA ARG A 39 -27.93 -9.57 -7.83
C ARG A 39 -28.75 -10.67 -7.15
N LYS A 40 -28.09 -11.64 -6.53
CA LYS A 40 -28.75 -12.72 -5.78
C LYS A 40 -29.39 -12.20 -4.48
N MET A 41 -28.71 -11.30 -3.77
CA MET A 41 -29.24 -10.69 -2.54
C MET A 41 -30.30 -9.63 -2.83
N LEU A 42 -30.16 -8.91 -3.93
CA LEU A 42 -31.01 -7.80 -4.35
C LEU A 42 -31.46 -7.98 -5.81
N PRO A 43 -32.34 -8.95 -6.12
CA PRO A 43 -32.95 -9.04 -7.44
C PRO A 43 -33.65 -7.73 -7.83
N ILE A 44 -33.74 -7.44 -9.13
CA ILE A 44 -34.43 -6.23 -9.61
C ILE A 44 -35.86 -6.18 -9.05
N GLY A 45 -36.23 -5.03 -8.49
CA GLY A 45 -37.50 -4.83 -7.79
C GLY A 45 -37.44 -5.03 -6.27
N SER A 46 -36.30 -5.45 -5.73
CA SER A 46 -36.11 -5.55 -4.27
C SER A 46 -36.24 -4.19 -3.59
N GLU A 47 -36.99 -4.17 -2.49
CA GLU A 47 -37.02 -3.02 -1.59
C GLU A 47 -35.79 -3.05 -0.67
N VAL A 48 -35.13 -1.90 -0.53
CA VAL A 48 -33.94 -1.74 0.32
C VAL A 48 -34.07 -0.48 1.17
N GLN A 49 -33.35 -0.46 2.29
CA GLN A 49 -33.14 0.75 3.05
C GLN A 49 -31.72 1.27 2.83
N LEU A 50 -31.61 2.51 2.38
CA LEU A 50 -30.34 3.20 2.19
C LEU A 50 -30.03 4.00 3.46
N ARG A 51 -28.84 3.80 4.04
CA ARG A 51 -28.40 4.51 5.25
C ARG A 51 -27.10 5.28 5.00
N ALA A 52 -26.94 6.39 5.69
CA ALA A 52 -25.72 7.20 5.74
C ALA A 52 -25.76 8.00 7.05
N THR A 53 -24.59 8.33 7.60
CA THR A 53 -24.47 9.22 8.76
C THR A 53 -24.89 10.64 8.38
N ASN A 54 -24.48 11.10 7.20
CA ASN A 54 -24.84 12.40 6.65
C ASN A 54 -25.62 12.24 5.34
N TYR A 55 -26.87 12.69 5.31
CA TYR A 55 -27.70 12.63 4.11
C TYR A 55 -27.05 13.26 2.86
N ALA A 56 -26.25 14.33 3.06
CA ALA A 56 -25.57 15.05 1.99
C ALA A 56 -24.26 14.40 1.52
N SER A 57 -23.83 13.27 2.10
CA SER A 57 -22.60 12.59 1.70
C SER A 57 -22.68 12.07 0.27
N SER A 58 -21.72 12.43 -0.58
CA SER A 58 -21.58 11.95 -1.96
C SER A 58 -20.12 11.91 -2.39
N ASN A 59 -19.82 11.21 -3.48
CA ASN A 59 -18.51 11.33 -4.12
C ASN A 59 -18.42 12.67 -4.90
N ASN A 60 -17.25 13.31 -4.91
CA ASN A 60 -17.03 14.63 -5.53
C ASN A 60 -16.56 14.54 -7.00
N TYR A 61 -16.94 13.51 -7.75
CA TYR A 61 -16.55 13.40 -9.17
C TYR A 61 -17.39 14.36 -10.01
N GLN A 62 -16.71 15.20 -10.80
CA GLN A 62 -17.16 16.50 -11.30
C GLN A 62 -18.38 16.53 -12.26
N GLU A 63 -19.07 15.41 -12.52
CA GLU A 63 -20.25 15.41 -13.41
C GLU A 63 -21.45 14.61 -12.90
N VAL A 64 -21.29 13.68 -11.93
CA VAL A 64 -22.40 12.96 -11.29
C VAL A 64 -22.05 12.67 -9.84
N ALA A 65 -22.50 13.54 -8.92
CA ALA A 65 -22.36 13.30 -7.49
C ALA A 65 -23.30 12.16 -7.07
N ARG A 66 -22.75 10.96 -6.91
CA ARG A 66 -23.46 9.77 -6.42
C ARG A 66 -23.48 9.80 -4.89
N PRO A 67 -24.65 9.73 -4.25
CA PRO A 67 -24.70 9.68 -2.80
C PRO A 67 -24.03 8.43 -2.24
N PHE A 68 -23.26 8.62 -1.19
CA PHE A 68 -22.68 7.53 -0.41
C PHE A 68 -23.77 6.88 0.42
N ARG A 69 -24.01 5.57 0.25
CA ARG A 69 -25.04 4.84 0.99
C ARG A 69 -24.59 3.43 1.37
N THR A 70 -24.94 3.02 2.59
CA THR A 70 -24.95 1.64 3.04
C THR A 70 -26.30 1.01 2.69
N ILE A 71 -26.29 -0.18 2.09
CA ILE A 71 -27.50 -0.83 1.58
C ILE A 71 -27.92 -1.93 2.54
N TYR A 72 -29.14 -1.82 3.07
CA TYR A 72 -29.76 -2.84 3.92
C TYR A 72 -30.88 -3.55 3.18
N ALA A 73 -30.75 -4.88 3.04
CA ALA A 73 -31.80 -5.76 2.53
C ALA A 73 -32.69 -6.27 3.67
N LYS A 74 -33.89 -6.76 3.30
CA LYS A 74 -34.81 -7.40 4.25
C LYS A 74 -34.32 -8.79 4.64
N ASP A 75 -34.41 -9.13 5.91
CA ASP A 75 -34.28 -10.50 6.42
C ASP A 75 -35.57 -11.31 6.19
N GLY A 76 -35.57 -12.56 6.68
CA GLY A 76 -36.73 -13.45 6.58
C GLY A 76 -37.98 -12.96 7.33
N GLU A 77 -37.84 -11.98 8.23
CA GLU A 77 -38.95 -11.32 8.95
C GLU A 77 -39.39 -10.03 8.26
N GLY A 78 -38.78 -9.66 7.13
CA GLY A 78 -39.07 -8.43 6.40
C GLY A 78 -38.43 -7.17 6.98
N LYS A 79 -37.51 -7.29 7.95
CA LYS A 79 -36.81 -6.16 8.57
C LYS A 79 -35.51 -5.85 7.83
N PHE A 80 -35.17 -4.58 7.66
CA PHE A 80 -33.94 -4.16 6.98
C PHE A 80 -32.70 -4.33 7.87
N THR A 81 -32.22 -5.56 8.02
CA THR A 81 -31.11 -5.91 8.94
C THR A 81 -29.88 -6.48 8.22
N ILE A 82 -30.00 -6.86 6.94
CA ILE A 82 -28.90 -7.45 6.19
C ILE A 82 -28.07 -6.34 5.54
N ASP A 83 -26.89 -6.04 6.08
CA ASP A 83 -25.92 -5.17 5.42
C ASP A 83 -25.29 -5.88 4.21
N VAL A 84 -25.58 -5.37 3.03
CA VAL A 84 -25.15 -5.95 1.75
C VAL A 84 -23.63 -5.83 1.54
N GLN A 85 -23.01 -4.76 2.03
CA GLN A 85 -21.56 -4.56 1.88
C GLN A 85 -20.80 -5.45 2.84
N ALA A 86 -21.31 -5.61 4.07
CA ALA A 86 -20.80 -6.60 5.01
C ALA A 86 -20.82 -8.02 4.40
N LYS A 87 -21.89 -8.39 3.68
CA LYS A 87 -21.96 -9.67 2.97
C LYS A 87 -20.94 -9.80 1.83
N LEU A 88 -20.66 -8.73 1.09
CA LEU A 88 -19.64 -8.74 0.04
C LEU A 88 -18.23 -8.93 0.63
N LEU A 89 -17.91 -8.22 1.72
CA LEU A 89 -16.63 -8.38 2.43
C LEU A 89 -16.50 -9.78 3.03
N ALA A 90 -17.53 -10.27 3.72
CA ALA A 90 -17.55 -11.61 4.32
C ALA A 90 -17.49 -12.74 3.29
N ALA A 91 -17.84 -12.48 2.03
CA ALA A 91 -17.65 -13.43 0.92
C ALA A 91 -16.26 -13.32 0.28
N GLY A 92 -15.45 -12.36 0.72
CA GLY A 92 -14.16 -12.06 0.12
C GLY A 92 -14.26 -11.46 -1.29
N LEU A 93 -15.31 -10.70 -1.60
CA LEU A 93 -15.57 -10.17 -2.95
C LEU A 93 -15.47 -8.64 -3.04
N SER A 94 -14.91 -8.00 -2.01
CA SER A 94 -14.68 -6.55 -1.99
C SER A 94 -13.50 -6.21 -1.09
N LEU A 95 -12.86 -5.08 -1.37
CA LEU A 95 -11.78 -4.52 -0.56
C LEU A 95 -12.35 -3.53 0.47
N TRP A 96 -11.68 -3.36 1.59
CA TRP A 96 -12.03 -2.35 2.59
C TRP A 96 -11.59 -0.98 2.06
N PHE A 97 -12.53 -0.05 1.92
CA PHE A 97 -12.29 1.30 1.42
C PHE A 97 -12.90 2.31 2.39
N PRO A 98 -12.23 2.55 3.54
CA PRO A 98 -12.81 3.31 4.63
C PRO A 98 -13.09 4.75 4.21
N ASN A 99 -14.23 5.30 4.63
CA ASN A 99 -14.48 6.73 4.46
C ASN A 99 -13.99 7.50 5.68
N SER A 100 -13.11 8.50 5.49
CA SER A 100 -12.51 9.25 6.59
C SER A 100 -13.21 10.57 6.94
N THR A 101 -14.11 11.04 6.10
CA THR A 101 -14.63 12.40 6.19
C THR A 101 -15.84 12.48 7.11
N ASN A 102 -16.83 11.57 6.99
CA ASN A 102 -18.02 11.52 7.88
C ASN A 102 -18.80 10.19 7.85
N GLU A 103 -18.39 9.21 7.05
CA GLU A 103 -19.11 7.94 6.87
C GLU A 103 -18.31 6.74 7.42
N TYR A 104 -17.69 6.90 8.60
CA TYR A 104 -16.76 5.91 9.16
C TYR A 104 -17.39 4.84 10.06
N PHE A 105 -18.69 4.90 10.33
CA PHE A 105 -19.39 4.05 11.33
C PHE A 105 -19.13 2.54 11.17
N HIS A 106 -19.04 2.04 9.93
CA HIS A 106 -18.80 0.63 9.65
C HIS A 106 -17.33 0.28 9.40
N ASN A 107 -16.39 1.23 9.47
CA ASN A 107 -15.03 0.98 9.00
C ASN A 107 -14.35 -0.14 9.81
N LEU A 108 -14.50 -0.17 11.13
CA LEU A 108 -13.94 -1.24 11.98
C LEU A 108 -14.60 -2.60 11.70
N GLU A 109 -15.93 -2.62 11.64
CA GLU A 109 -16.70 -3.84 11.33
C GLU A 109 -16.25 -4.44 9.99
N TYR A 110 -16.13 -3.61 8.97
CA TYR A 110 -15.75 -4.03 7.63
C TYR A 110 -14.30 -4.50 7.53
N LEU A 111 -13.37 -3.86 8.24
CA LEU A 111 -11.99 -4.33 8.32
C LEU A 111 -11.90 -5.69 9.00
N ASN A 112 -12.69 -5.93 10.07
CA ASN A 112 -12.77 -7.25 10.71
C ASN A 112 -13.31 -8.32 9.75
N LEU A 113 -14.40 -8.05 9.03
CA LEU A 113 -14.96 -8.98 8.06
C LEU A 113 -13.97 -9.30 6.93
N LEU A 114 -13.26 -8.27 6.44
CA LEU A 114 -12.20 -8.44 5.47
C LEU A 114 -11.11 -9.36 6.00
N ASN A 115 -10.57 -9.09 7.18
CA ASN A 115 -9.48 -9.89 7.76
C ASN A 115 -9.89 -11.35 7.95
N ILE A 116 -11.11 -11.63 8.43
CA ILE A 116 -11.68 -12.98 8.53
C ILE A 116 -11.71 -13.65 7.15
N ALA A 117 -12.17 -12.95 6.11
CA ALA A 117 -12.19 -13.47 4.74
C ALA A 117 -10.77 -13.76 4.23
N THR A 118 -9.81 -12.88 4.53
CA THR A 118 -8.43 -13.04 4.10
C THR A 118 -7.73 -14.22 4.77
N GLU A 119 -7.97 -14.44 6.07
CA GLU A 119 -7.42 -15.57 6.82
C GLU A 119 -8.02 -16.89 6.35
N ALA A 120 -9.32 -16.90 6.05
CA ALA A 120 -10.01 -18.06 5.48
C ALA A 120 -9.71 -18.31 4.00
N LYS A 121 -8.92 -17.44 3.35
CA LYS A 121 -8.54 -17.51 1.92
C LYS A 121 -9.75 -17.64 0.98
N ILE A 122 -10.84 -16.92 1.29
CA ILE A 122 -12.07 -16.95 0.48
C ILE A 122 -12.06 -15.85 -0.59
N GLY A 123 -12.88 -15.99 -1.63
CA GLY A 123 -13.04 -14.97 -2.67
C GLY A 123 -11.70 -14.56 -3.31
N LEU A 124 -11.42 -13.26 -3.34
CA LEU A 124 -10.21 -12.65 -3.94
C LEU A 124 -8.89 -13.20 -3.36
N TRP A 125 -8.94 -13.75 -2.15
CA TRP A 125 -7.79 -14.35 -1.43
C TRP A 125 -7.62 -15.84 -1.72
N SER A 126 -8.51 -16.44 -2.51
CA SER A 126 -8.42 -17.85 -2.92
C SER A 126 -7.34 -18.08 -3.98
N LYS A 127 -6.88 -19.34 -4.10
CA LYS A 127 -6.02 -19.77 -5.22
C LYS A 127 -6.80 -19.87 -6.53
N THR A 128 -8.09 -20.16 -6.45
CA THR A 128 -8.85 -20.70 -7.58
C THR A 128 -9.95 -19.78 -8.09
N LEU A 129 -10.19 -18.63 -7.46
CA LEU A 129 -11.23 -17.72 -7.93
C LEU A 129 -10.93 -17.28 -9.37
N CYS A 130 -9.69 -16.89 -9.64
CA CYS A 130 -9.30 -16.40 -10.96
C CYS A 130 -8.33 -17.34 -11.68
N PRO A 131 -8.49 -17.54 -13.00
CA PRO A 131 -7.69 -18.50 -13.77
C PRO A 131 -6.19 -18.18 -13.79
N ASN A 132 -5.37 -19.21 -14.04
CA ASN A 132 -3.95 -19.12 -14.44
C ASN A 132 -2.99 -18.57 -13.38
N ASP A 133 -3.08 -19.04 -12.15
CA ASP A 133 -2.12 -18.66 -11.12
C ASP A 133 -1.28 -19.85 -10.65
N LEU A 134 -0.01 -19.85 -11.03
CA LEU A 134 0.95 -20.91 -10.68
C LEU A 134 1.73 -20.58 -9.40
N THR A 135 1.65 -19.35 -8.90
CA THR A 135 2.42 -18.96 -7.71
C THR A 135 1.66 -19.35 -6.45
N PRO A 136 2.28 -20.07 -5.52
CA PRO A 136 1.62 -20.45 -4.28
C PRO A 136 1.23 -19.22 -3.45
N LEU A 137 0.00 -19.21 -2.91
CA LEU A 137 -0.37 -18.32 -1.80
C LEU A 137 0.69 -18.42 -0.69
N ASP A 138 0.92 -17.29 -0.02
CA ASP A 138 1.79 -17.18 1.16
C ASP A 138 3.30 -17.31 0.87
N SER A 139 3.71 -17.35 -0.41
CA SER A 139 5.14 -17.29 -0.79
C SER A 139 5.78 -15.93 -0.52
N ILE A 140 4.99 -14.85 -0.66
CA ILE A 140 5.42 -13.47 -0.45
C ILE A 140 4.70 -12.91 0.78
N GLU A 141 5.45 -12.30 1.69
CA GLU A 141 4.90 -11.46 2.76
C GLU A 141 5.07 -9.99 2.40
N LEU A 142 4.06 -9.18 2.75
CA LEU A 142 3.96 -7.79 2.37
C LEU A 142 4.01 -6.90 3.61
N TRP A 143 4.83 -5.85 3.55
CA TRP A 143 4.83 -4.78 4.55
C TRP A 143 4.60 -3.43 3.88
N ILE A 144 3.79 -2.56 4.49
CA ILE A 144 3.57 -1.20 3.98
C ILE A 144 3.98 -0.12 4.99
N ASN A 145 4.52 0.94 4.41
CA ASN A 145 4.67 2.24 5.04
C ASN A 145 3.73 3.24 4.34
N SER A 146 2.71 3.69 5.06
CA SER A 146 1.75 4.69 4.60
C SER A 146 2.09 6.11 5.08
N ASP A 147 3.13 6.28 5.92
CA ASP A 147 3.50 7.60 6.48
C ASP A 147 4.14 8.48 5.40
N SER A 148 3.30 9.03 4.52
CA SER A 148 3.55 10.33 3.93
C SER A 148 3.13 11.39 4.97
N PRO A 149 4.07 12.06 5.63
CA PRO A 149 3.77 12.98 6.73
C PRO A 149 2.91 14.23 6.42
N LEU A 150 2.57 14.57 5.18
CA LEU A 150 1.65 15.68 4.80
C LEU A 150 0.86 15.42 3.51
N SER A 151 -0.31 16.06 3.37
CA SER A 151 -0.92 16.30 2.05
C SER A 151 0.02 17.18 1.21
N ASN A 152 0.37 16.74 -0.02
CA ASN A 152 1.30 17.39 -0.97
C ASN A 152 2.80 17.09 -0.79
N GLU A 153 3.16 16.04 -0.05
CA GLU A 153 4.53 15.52 -0.05
C GLU A 153 4.82 14.61 -1.25
N ASN A 154 6.10 14.30 -1.48
CA ASN A 154 6.48 13.31 -2.47
C ASN A 154 6.03 11.91 -2.00
N ALA A 155 5.27 11.22 -2.84
CA ALA A 155 4.83 9.84 -2.65
C ALA A 155 5.97 8.83 -2.44
N PHE A 156 7.22 9.22 -2.66
CA PHE A 156 8.39 8.37 -2.45
C PHE A 156 8.51 7.87 -1.00
N GLY A 157 7.91 8.60 -0.04
CA GLY A 157 7.80 8.18 1.36
C GLY A 157 6.88 6.97 1.58
N GLU A 158 5.97 6.70 0.65
CA GLU A 158 5.11 5.52 0.67
C GLU A 158 5.79 4.37 -0.07
N TYR A 159 5.85 3.21 0.58
CA TYR A 159 6.46 2.03 -0.02
C TYR A 159 5.82 0.75 0.47
N ALA A 160 5.93 -0.28 -0.37
CA ALA A 160 5.64 -1.67 -0.03
C ALA A 160 6.93 -2.49 -0.09
N LEU A 161 7.09 -3.43 0.83
CA LEU A 161 8.16 -4.41 0.84
C LEU A 161 7.59 -5.77 0.55
N LEU A 162 8.16 -6.46 -0.43
CA LEU A 162 7.77 -7.80 -0.83
C LEU A 162 8.88 -8.76 -0.42
N HIS A 163 8.65 -9.51 0.66
CA HIS A 163 9.60 -10.50 1.17
C HIS A 163 9.27 -11.88 0.63
N ASN A 164 10.19 -12.48 -0.13
CA ASN A 164 10.10 -13.87 -0.52
C ASN A 164 10.53 -14.78 0.63
N LYS A 165 9.56 -15.47 1.24
CA LYS A 165 9.78 -16.32 2.40
C LYS A 165 10.24 -17.73 2.06
N THR A 166 10.29 -18.05 0.78
CA THR A 166 10.63 -19.38 0.31
C THR A 166 12.14 -19.55 0.13
N ASP A 167 12.56 -20.80 -0.03
CA ASP A 167 13.93 -21.21 -0.32
C ASP A 167 14.25 -21.14 -1.83
N LYS A 168 13.34 -20.63 -2.65
CA LYS A 168 13.46 -20.54 -4.10
C LYS A 168 13.20 -19.13 -4.59
N GLU A 169 13.73 -18.81 -5.76
CA GLU A 169 13.37 -17.58 -6.44
C GLU A 169 11.89 -17.57 -6.82
N VAL A 170 11.21 -16.44 -6.60
CA VAL A 170 9.83 -16.21 -7.03
C VAL A 170 9.84 -15.21 -8.17
N ASP A 171 9.33 -15.64 -9.32
CA ASP A 171 9.10 -14.79 -10.49
C ASP A 171 7.79 -14.03 -10.33
N ILE A 172 7.87 -12.70 -10.35
CA ILE A 172 6.73 -11.78 -10.23
C ILE A 172 6.58 -10.91 -11.49
N SER A 173 7.08 -11.39 -12.63
CA SER A 173 6.93 -10.73 -13.93
C SER A 173 5.47 -10.44 -14.25
N ASN A 174 5.16 -9.18 -14.57
CA ASN A 174 3.81 -8.71 -14.90
C ASN A 174 2.78 -8.81 -13.76
N TRP A 175 3.22 -9.08 -12.53
CA TRP A 175 2.40 -8.88 -11.34
C TRP A 175 2.25 -7.37 -11.10
N SER A 176 1.26 -6.96 -10.31
CA SER A 176 1.05 -5.54 -10.02
C SER A 176 0.78 -5.32 -8.54
N ILE A 177 1.15 -4.14 -8.04
CA ILE A 177 0.63 -3.63 -6.78
C ILE A 177 -0.66 -2.86 -7.05
N ARG A 178 -1.60 -3.00 -6.13
CA ARG A 178 -2.85 -2.25 -6.10
C ARG A 178 -3.08 -1.72 -4.69
N ASP A 179 -3.63 -0.51 -4.60
CA ASP A 179 -4.20 0.05 -3.37
C ASP A 179 -5.72 -0.19 -3.30
N THR A 180 -6.38 0.19 -2.20
CA THR A 180 -7.83 0.01 -2.08
C THR A 180 -8.63 0.87 -3.06
N SER A 181 -8.02 1.92 -3.64
CA SER A 181 -8.62 2.72 -4.69
C SER A 181 -8.52 2.07 -6.08
N LEU A 182 -8.58 2.93 -7.10
CA LEU A 182 -8.51 2.59 -8.52
C LEU A 182 -7.26 3.18 -9.20
N GLU A 183 -6.41 3.89 -8.46
CA GLU A 183 -5.24 4.59 -9.01
C GLU A 183 -4.23 3.60 -9.62
N LEU A 184 -3.94 2.50 -8.91
CA LEU A 184 -2.95 1.50 -9.35
C LEU A 184 -3.54 0.34 -10.16
N ARG A 185 -4.69 0.54 -10.81
CA ARG A 185 -5.39 -0.56 -11.51
C ARG A 185 -4.86 -0.85 -12.93
N ASP A 186 -4.03 0.02 -13.49
CA ASP A 186 -3.58 -0.03 -14.88
C ASP A 186 -2.37 -0.96 -15.05
N GLU A 187 -2.27 -1.66 -16.19
CA GLU A 187 -1.17 -2.56 -16.53
C GLU A 187 0.18 -1.83 -16.61
N LYS A 188 0.20 -0.52 -16.82
CA LYS A 188 1.44 0.29 -16.77
C LYS A 188 2.15 0.23 -15.40
N PHE A 189 1.43 -0.13 -14.34
CA PHE A 189 1.98 -0.30 -13.00
C PHE A 189 2.35 -1.75 -12.69
N ALA A 190 2.22 -2.66 -13.67
CA ALA A 190 2.75 -4.01 -13.53
C ALA A 190 4.28 -4.01 -13.56
N PHE A 191 4.88 -4.94 -12.83
CA PHE A 191 6.32 -5.14 -12.81
C PHE A 191 6.81 -5.61 -14.17
N ALA A 192 8.00 -5.14 -14.55
CA ALA A 192 8.62 -5.50 -15.80
C ALA A 192 8.84 -7.02 -15.92
N SER A 193 8.84 -7.53 -17.14
CA SER A 193 9.23 -8.91 -17.42
C SER A 193 10.63 -9.20 -16.90
N GLY A 194 10.81 -10.36 -16.26
CA GLY A 194 12.06 -10.77 -15.61
C GLY A 194 12.21 -10.31 -14.15
N THR A 195 11.22 -9.60 -13.59
CA THR A 195 11.26 -9.19 -12.17
C THR A 195 11.14 -10.41 -11.27
N LYS A 196 12.16 -10.61 -10.42
CA LYS A 196 12.29 -11.78 -9.56
C LYS A 196 12.70 -11.36 -8.16
N ILE A 197 12.24 -12.11 -7.17
CA ILE A 197 12.68 -11.97 -5.79
C ILE A 197 13.43 -13.25 -5.42
N GLY A 198 14.73 -13.15 -5.15
CA GLY A 198 15.54 -14.28 -4.71
C GLY A 198 15.04 -14.89 -3.38
N ALA A 199 15.47 -16.10 -3.07
CA ALA A 199 15.11 -16.78 -1.82
C ALA A 199 15.49 -15.94 -0.59
N GLY A 200 14.54 -15.70 0.32
CA GLY A 200 14.74 -14.86 1.52
C GLY A 200 15.00 -13.37 1.24
N GLN A 201 14.95 -12.93 -0.03
CA GLN A 201 15.22 -11.55 -0.40
C GLN A 201 13.96 -10.69 -0.32
N VAL A 202 14.17 -9.38 -0.27
CA VAL A 202 13.10 -8.38 -0.25
C VAL A 202 13.24 -7.47 -1.46
N LEU A 203 12.13 -7.24 -2.15
CA LEU A 203 12.01 -6.19 -3.15
C LEU A 203 11.29 -5.00 -2.53
N THR A 204 11.90 -3.82 -2.61
CA THR A 204 11.27 -2.56 -2.19
C THR A 204 10.55 -1.92 -3.36
N VAL A 205 9.28 -1.61 -3.19
CA VAL A 205 8.44 -0.92 -4.16
C VAL A 205 8.05 0.44 -3.63
N TYR A 206 8.72 1.47 -4.12
CA TYR A 206 8.43 2.86 -3.85
C TYR A 206 7.20 3.27 -4.66
N LEU A 207 6.20 3.90 -4.04
CA LEU A 207 5.02 4.34 -4.80
C LEU A 207 5.32 5.61 -5.61
N GLY A 208 6.06 6.56 -5.03
CA GLY A 208 6.39 7.82 -5.70
C GLY A 208 7.58 7.83 -6.64
N GLU A 209 7.72 8.93 -7.38
CA GLU A 209 8.89 9.25 -8.22
C GLU A 209 10.20 9.24 -7.42
N PRO A 210 11.28 8.65 -7.96
CA PRO A 210 12.59 8.68 -7.33
C PRO A 210 13.05 10.11 -7.03
N ILE A 211 13.65 10.28 -5.87
CA ILE A 211 14.25 11.55 -5.48
C ILE A 211 15.48 11.80 -6.37
N ALA A 212 15.68 13.05 -6.80
CA ALA A 212 16.84 13.42 -7.59
C ALA A 212 18.14 12.99 -6.88
N ASN A 213 19.06 12.37 -7.63
CA ASN A 213 20.32 11.80 -7.12
C ASN A 213 20.19 10.57 -6.21
N TYR A 214 19.01 9.93 -6.18
CA TYR A 214 18.83 8.62 -5.55
C TYR A 214 18.66 7.53 -6.62
N PRO A 215 19.76 6.91 -7.11
CA PRO A 215 19.66 5.77 -8.01
C PRO A 215 19.10 4.56 -7.24
N LEU A 216 18.08 3.91 -7.83
CA LEU A 216 17.53 2.67 -7.31
C LEU A 216 18.49 1.52 -7.56
N SER A 217 18.65 0.63 -6.58
CA SER A 217 19.37 -0.63 -6.73
C SER A 217 18.51 -1.71 -7.43
N ASN A 218 19.10 -2.87 -7.74
CA ASN A 218 18.39 -3.97 -8.39
C ASN A 218 17.25 -4.58 -7.55
N SER A 219 17.24 -4.33 -6.23
CA SER A 219 16.19 -4.77 -5.30
C SER A 219 15.18 -3.65 -5.00
N GLU A 220 15.14 -2.61 -5.84
CA GLU A 220 14.29 -1.44 -5.65
C GLU A 220 13.64 -1.02 -6.96
N ILE A 221 12.34 -0.74 -6.90
CA ILE A 221 11.56 -0.25 -8.04
C ILE A 221 10.65 0.90 -7.60
N SER A 222 10.35 1.81 -8.52
CA SER A 222 9.44 2.92 -8.28
C SER A 222 8.26 2.87 -9.24
N LEU A 223 7.05 3.10 -8.72
CA LEU A 223 5.82 3.27 -9.52
C LEU A 223 5.64 4.69 -10.04
N ARG A 224 6.51 5.61 -9.63
CA ARG A 224 6.61 6.97 -10.21
C ARG A 224 5.34 7.80 -10.05
N LEU A 225 4.60 7.61 -8.96
CA LEU A 225 3.48 8.47 -8.62
C LEU A 225 3.97 9.88 -8.25
N SER A 226 3.22 10.89 -8.68
CA SER A 226 3.52 12.29 -8.39
C SER A 226 2.93 12.77 -7.06
N ALA A 227 2.01 12.00 -6.46
CA ALA A 227 1.33 12.35 -5.22
C ALA A 227 1.08 11.10 -4.36
N PRO A 228 1.08 11.24 -3.01
CA PRO A 228 0.84 10.12 -2.11
C PRO A 228 -0.58 9.60 -2.29
N ILE A 229 -0.75 8.29 -2.17
CA ILE A 229 -2.05 7.62 -2.37
C ILE A 229 -2.53 6.86 -1.14
N LEU A 230 -1.64 6.53 -0.20
CA LEU A 230 -2.02 5.75 0.96
C LEU A 230 -2.59 6.63 2.05
N GLN A 231 -3.79 6.29 2.49
CA GLN A 231 -4.37 6.94 3.66
C GLN A 231 -3.65 6.51 4.95
N ASN A 232 -3.17 7.51 5.72
CA ASN A 232 -2.62 7.27 7.06
C ASN A 232 -3.66 6.64 8.01
N PRO A 233 -3.26 5.61 8.78
CA PRO A 233 -4.17 4.91 9.66
C PRO A 233 -4.60 5.78 10.84
N THR A 234 -5.87 5.70 11.20
CA THR A 234 -6.41 6.27 12.44
C THR A 234 -7.16 5.18 13.19
N THR A 235 -6.93 5.05 14.49
CA THR A 235 -7.54 4.02 15.37
C THR A 235 -8.29 4.63 16.56
N ASN A 236 -8.70 5.90 16.48
CA ASN A 236 -9.49 6.54 17.53
C ASN A 236 -10.98 6.22 17.36
N SER A 237 -11.60 5.67 18.40
CA SER A 237 -13.03 5.30 18.43
C SER A 237 -13.49 4.54 17.17
N ASP A 238 -14.71 4.74 16.68
CA ASP A 238 -15.22 4.10 15.46
C ASP A 238 -14.61 4.68 14.17
N LYS A 239 -13.73 5.70 14.28
CA LYS A 239 -13.07 6.34 13.14
C LYS A 239 -11.81 5.56 12.74
N PHE A 240 -12.02 4.30 12.37
CA PHE A 240 -10.98 3.49 11.75
C PHE A 240 -10.77 3.94 10.31
N THR A 241 -9.60 4.47 9.98
CA THR A 241 -9.25 4.84 8.59
C THR A 241 -7.90 4.26 8.25
N GLY A 242 -7.58 4.20 6.97
CA GLY A 242 -6.30 3.70 6.49
C GLY A 242 -6.46 3.13 5.09
N ASP A 243 -5.54 2.27 4.69
CA ASP A 243 -5.49 1.71 3.35
C ASP A 243 -5.00 0.27 3.35
N GLY A 244 -5.17 -0.40 2.22
CA GLY A 244 -4.66 -1.72 1.95
C GLY A 244 -3.83 -1.73 0.67
N ILE A 245 -2.70 -2.44 0.72
CA ILE A 245 -1.95 -2.78 -0.49
C ILE A 245 -2.11 -4.27 -0.77
N TYR A 246 -2.27 -4.58 -2.04
CA TYR A 246 -2.47 -5.91 -2.57
C TYR A 246 -1.45 -6.19 -3.67
N LEU A 247 -0.69 -7.26 -3.51
CA LEU A 247 0.09 -7.85 -4.58
C LEU A 247 -0.81 -8.78 -5.39
N ILE A 248 -0.94 -8.47 -6.66
CA ILE A 248 -1.89 -9.08 -7.58
C ILE A 248 -1.09 -9.82 -8.66
N SER A 249 -1.46 -11.08 -8.90
CA SER A 249 -0.86 -11.87 -9.98
C SER A 249 -1.21 -11.31 -11.37
N PRO A 250 -0.54 -11.76 -12.45
CA PRO A 250 -0.71 -11.14 -13.75
C PRO A 250 -2.16 -11.20 -14.23
N ARG A 251 -2.60 -10.12 -14.86
CA ARG A 251 -3.87 -10.13 -15.58
C ARG A 251 -3.71 -10.95 -16.85
N THR A 252 -4.76 -11.68 -17.19
CA THR A 252 -4.83 -12.38 -18.47
C THR A 252 -6.05 -11.92 -19.26
N THR A 253 -6.08 -12.20 -20.56
CA THR A 253 -7.23 -11.91 -21.43
C THR A 253 -8.52 -12.62 -21.00
N LYS A 254 -8.42 -13.63 -20.13
CA LYS A 254 -9.55 -14.37 -19.55
C LYS A 254 -9.89 -13.92 -18.12
N GLY A 255 -9.35 -12.80 -17.68
CA GLY A 255 -9.29 -12.44 -16.27
C GLY A 255 -8.08 -13.07 -15.59
N GLY A 256 -7.61 -12.42 -14.54
CA GLY A 256 -6.43 -12.77 -13.74
C GLY A 256 -6.32 -11.77 -12.58
N GLY A 257 -5.29 -11.92 -11.75
CA GLY A 257 -5.08 -11.03 -10.62
C GLY A 257 -5.78 -11.46 -9.34
N ASN A 258 -5.50 -12.69 -8.92
CA ASN A 258 -5.76 -13.07 -7.55
C ASN A 258 -4.83 -12.28 -6.62
N ILE A 259 -5.30 -12.01 -5.40
CA ILE A 259 -4.46 -11.42 -4.37
C ILE A 259 -3.52 -12.52 -3.82
N ARG A 260 -2.23 -12.22 -3.75
CA ARG A 260 -1.18 -13.19 -3.37
C ARG A 260 -0.41 -12.80 -2.12
N ALA A 261 -0.30 -11.51 -1.88
CA ALA A 261 0.13 -10.94 -0.62
C ALA A 261 -0.64 -9.65 -0.38
N TRP A 262 -0.89 -9.29 0.87
CA TRP A 262 -1.63 -8.09 1.21
C TRP A 262 -1.25 -7.62 2.60
N MET A 263 -1.50 -6.35 2.85
CA MET A 263 -1.45 -5.78 4.19
C MET A 263 -2.47 -4.66 4.26
N HIS A 264 -3.20 -4.60 5.37
CA HIS A 264 -4.08 -3.49 5.71
C HIS A 264 -3.44 -2.69 6.84
N ARG A 265 -3.53 -1.37 6.76
CA ARG A 265 -3.23 -0.46 7.87
C ARG A 265 -4.53 0.26 8.25
N PRO A 266 -4.91 0.32 9.54
CA PRO A 266 -4.23 -0.28 10.69
C PRO A 266 -4.38 -1.81 10.71
N CYS A 267 -3.49 -2.49 11.44
CA CYS A 267 -3.75 -3.86 11.87
C CYS A 267 -4.72 -3.85 13.07
N ILE A 268 -5.47 -4.93 13.23
CA ILE A 268 -6.37 -5.15 14.37
C ILE A 268 -5.83 -6.36 15.16
N PRO A 269 -5.86 -6.36 16.51
CA PRO A 269 -6.39 -5.31 17.40
C PRO A 269 -5.39 -4.20 17.75
N ASN A 270 -4.10 -4.42 17.46
CA ASN A 270 -3.02 -3.47 17.71
C ASN A 270 -2.37 -3.07 16.39
N ASP A 271 -1.62 -1.96 16.38
CA ASP A 271 -0.81 -1.61 15.21
C ASP A 271 0.15 -2.75 14.84
N CYS A 272 0.47 -2.82 13.55
CA CYS A 272 1.21 -3.92 12.96
C CYS A 272 2.60 -4.01 13.61
N ALA A 273 2.88 -5.13 14.30
CA ALA A 273 4.22 -5.40 14.79
C ALA A 273 5.15 -5.60 13.58
N ALA A 274 6.25 -4.84 13.54
CA ALA A 274 7.30 -5.03 12.55
C ALA A 274 7.81 -6.48 12.62
N PRO A 275 7.74 -7.26 11.54
CA PRO A 275 8.27 -8.62 11.55
C PRO A 275 9.80 -8.59 11.62
N GLU A 276 10.42 -9.65 12.13
CA GLU A 276 11.87 -9.67 12.36
C GLU A 276 12.69 -9.44 11.08
N TRP A 277 12.22 -9.94 9.94
CA TRP A 277 12.86 -9.75 8.63
C TRP A 277 12.92 -8.29 8.19
N LEU A 278 12.06 -7.42 8.76
CA LEU A 278 12.11 -5.97 8.53
C LEU A 278 13.27 -5.32 9.28
N LEU A 279 13.65 -5.89 10.41
CA LEU A 279 14.67 -5.35 11.31
C LEU A 279 16.06 -5.96 11.04
N LYS A 280 16.12 -7.15 10.44
CA LYS A 280 17.36 -7.89 10.23
C LYS A 280 17.45 -8.50 8.83
N ASN A 281 18.67 -8.56 8.30
CA ASN A 281 19.01 -9.36 7.12
C ASN A 281 19.07 -10.85 7.49
N SER A 282 19.16 -11.73 6.48
CA SER A 282 19.24 -13.19 6.68
C SER A 282 20.50 -13.63 7.44
N ASP A 283 21.55 -12.81 7.46
CA ASP A 283 22.78 -13.00 8.25
C ASP A 283 22.69 -12.47 9.69
N GLY A 284 21.53 -11.94 10.10
CA GLY A 284 21.29 -11.38 11.43
C GLY A 284 21.80 -9.95 11.63
N SER A 285 22.44 -9.35 10.63
CA SER A 285 22.80 -7.92 10.66
C SER A 285 21.55 -7.05 10.65
N ALA A 286 21.63 -5.84 11.22
CA ALA A 286 20.52 -4.90 11.15
C ALA A 286 20.22 -4.57 9.68
N ARG A 287 18.95 -4.71 9.29
CA ARG A 287 18.52 -4.34 7.95
C ARG A 287 18.49 -2.81 7.88
N VAL A 288 19.14 -2.25 6.87
CA VAL A 288 19.01 -0.82 6.55
C VAL A 288 17.54 -0.61 6.21
N ILE A 289 16.84 0.17 7.04
CA ILE A 289 15.46 0.59 6.76
C ILE A 289 15.48 1.22 5.36
N PRO A 290 14.50 0.90 4.48
CA PRO A 290 14.44 1.49 3.16
C PRO A 290 14.65 3.01 3.25
N LEU A 291 15.49 3.53 2.37
CA LEU A 291 15.84 4.95 2.31
C LEU A 291 14.66 5.93 2.37
N PRO A 292 13.41 5.64 1.93
CA PRO A 292 12.26 6.52 2.09
C PRO A 292 12.01 6.96 3.49
N GLN A 293 12.17 6.09 4.49
CA GLN A 293 11.83 6.49 5.85
C GLN A 293 12.88 7.48 6.36
N THR A 294 14.14 7.19 6.06
CA THR A 294 15.27 8.08 6.33
C THR A 294 15.16 9.39 5.52
N LEU A 295 14.75 9.35 4.25
CA LEU A 295 14.53 10.50 3.36
C LEU A 295 13.25 11.29 3.67
N SER A 296 12.19 10.67 4.15
CA SER A 296 10.98 11.36 4.63
C SER A 296 11.24 12.07 5.95
N MET A 297 12.07 11.51 6.83
CA MET A 297 12.59 12.22 8.00
C MET A 297 13.45 13.43 7.60
N ILE A 298 14.20 13.31 6.49
CA ILE A 298 15.03 14.35 5.88
C ILE A 298 14.20 15.46 5.22
N LEU A 299 13.17 15.10 4.44
CA LEU A 299 12.35 16.04 3.67
C LEU A 299 11.29 16.75 4.52
N ASN A 300 11.06 16.32 5.77
CA ASN A 300 10.14 16.98 6.71
C ASN A 300 10.83 17.41 8.02
N PRO A 301 11.71 18.42 7.96
CA PRO A 301 12.40 18.96 9.14
C PRO A 301 11.46 19.67 10.11
N ALA A 302 10.25 20.05 9.68
CA ALA A 302 9.22 20.65 10.54
C ALA A 302 8.61 19.62 11.51
N LYS A 303 8.47 18.35 11.09
CA LYS A 303 7.98 17.23 11.92
C LYS A 303 9.09 16.55 12.72
N TYR A 304 10.30 16.42 12.17
CA TYR A 304 11.37 15.62 12.77
C TYR A 304 12.55 16.40 13.38
N ALA A 305 12.55 17.74 13.26
CA ALA A 305 13.73 18.59 13.42
C ALA A 305 14.85 18.21 12.42
N ARG A 306 15.85 19.07 12.19
CA ARG A 306 17.01 18.79 11.32
C ARG A 306 17.93 17.76 11.98
N LYS A 307 17.43 16.54 12.18
CA LYS A 307 18.17 15.44 12.79
C LYS A 307 19.01 14.76 11.72
N VAL A 308 20.26 14.46 12.06
CA VAL A 308 21.13 13.65 11.19
C VAL A 308 20.48 12.27 10.99
N PRO A 309 20.21 11.84 9.75
CA PRO A 309 19.66 10.52 9.45
C PRO A 309 20.70 9.40 9.69
N ASP A 310 20.24 8.17 9.89
CA ASP A 310 21.13 7.01 9.76
C ASP A 310 21.30 6.67 8.28
N LEU A 311 22.51 6.87 7.75
CA LEU A 311 22.87 6.62 6.35
C LEU A 311 23.86 5.45 6.24
N THR A 312 23.98 4.62 7.26
CA THR A 312 24.90 3.47 7.24
C THR A 312 24.49 2.50 6.13
N GLY A 313 25.47 2.01 5.35
CA GLY A 313 25.25 1.11 4.22
C GLY A 313 24.93 1.79 2.89
N LEU A 314 24.78 3.12 2.86
CA LEU A 314 24.47 3.86 1.62
C LEU A 314 25.72 4.20 0.82
N THR A 315 25.58 4.43 -0.49
CA THR A 315 26.69 4.91 -1.32
C THR A 315 27.02 6.37 -1.06
N SER A 316 28.23 6.79 -1.42
CA SER A 316 28.64 8.20 -1.35
C SER A 316 27.68 9.14 -2.08
N GLU A 317 27.17 8.74 -3.24
CA GLU A 317 26.24 9.54 -4.05
C GLU A 317 24.87 9.67 -3.36
N GLN A 318 24.34 8.55 -2.84
CA GLN A 318 23.07 8.54 -2.11
C GLN A 318 23.12 9.44 -0.88
N VAL A 319 24.26 9.50 -0.19
CA VAL A 319 24.45 10.32 1.01
C VAL A 319 24.51 11.80 0.68
N VAL A 320 25.20 12.17 -0.39
CA VAL A 320 25.25 13.57 -0.85
C VAL A 320 23.84 14.05 -1.20
N GLY A 321 23.06 13.24 -1.93
CA GLY A 321 21.67 13.56 -2.25
C GLY A 321 20.80 13.70 -1.00
N ALA A 322 20.91 12.75 -0.07
CA ALA A 322 20.12 12.72 1.16
C ALA A 322 20.43 13.93 2.08
N LEU A 323 21.71 14.26 2.28
CA LEU A 323 22.09 15.40 3.13
C LEU A 323 21.79 16.74 2.47
N ALA A 324 21.93 16.86 1.14
CA ALA A 324 21.54 18.07 0.41
C ALA A 324 20.04 18.38 0.57
N GLY A 325 19.19 17.34 0.58
CA GLY A 325 17.75 17.49 0.86
C GLY A 325 17.43 18.03 2.26
N LEU A 326 18.35 17.89 3.22
CA LEU A 326 18.26 18.43 4.58
C LEU A 326 18.86 19.84 4.75
N ASP A 327 19.40 20.43 3.68
CA ASP A 327 20.28 21.60 3.75
C ASP A 327 21.50 21.31 4.66
N LEU A 328 22.08 20.12 4.54
CA LEU A 328 23.31 19.70 5.23
C LEU A 328 24.41 19.39 4.21
N ILE A 329 25.66 19.67 4.60
CA ILE A 329 26.82 19.54 3.72
C ILE A 329 27.56 18.25 4.05
N ALA A 330 27.60 17.32 3.09
CA ALA A 330 28.37 16.10 3.23
C ALA A 330 29.88 16.37 3.08
N GLN A 331 30.68 15.94 4.05
CA GLN A 331 32.14 15.86 3.93
C GLN A 331 32.56 14.39 3.92
N ILE A 332 32.80 13.84 2.73
CA ILE A 332 33.16 12.43 2.55
C ILE A 332 34.64 12.19 2.88
N VAL A 333 34.91 11.19 3.71
CA VAL A 333 36.25 10.71 4.07
C VAL A 333 36.35 9.23 3.71
N ASP A 334 37.25 8.89 2.78
CA ASP A 334 37.50 7.51 2.36
C ASP A 334 38.52 6.85 3.29
N LEU A 335 38.09 5.80 4.00
CA LEU A 335 38.95 5.04 4.92
C LEU A 335 39.42 3.70 4.33
N SER A 336 39.21 3.47 3.03
CA SER A 336 39.53 2.20 2.38
C SER A 336 41.03 2.02 2.20
N PRO A 337 41.61 0.85 2.54
CA PRO A 337 43.06 0.63 2.44
C PRO A 337 43.58 0.57 1.00
N ASN A 338 42.71 0.32 0.01
CA ASN A 338 43.04 0.38 -1.43
C ASN A 338 41.84 0.96 -2.19
N SER A 339 42.00 2.15 -2.77
CA SER A 339 40.94 2.82 -3.54
C SER A 339 40.71 2.14 -4.90
N GLY A 340 39.87 1.10 -4.90
CA GLY A 340 39.39 0.41 -6.11
C GLY A 340 38.05 0.94 -6.62
N LYS A 341 37.66 0.56 -7.84
CA LYS A 341 36.37 0.89 -8.52
C LYS A 341 35.13 0.21 -7.89
N ALA A 342 35.23 -0.23 -6.64
CA ALA A 342 34.12 -0.89 -5.93
C ALA A 342 33.19 0.15 -5.29
N PRO A 343 31.90 -0.15 -5.13
CA PRO A 343 30.95 0.77 -4.49
C PRO A 343 31.36 1.00 -3.03
N ARG A 344 31.55 2.28 -2.68
CA ARG A 344 31.87 2.72 -1.32
C ARG A 344 30.60 2.83 -0.51
N ILE A 345 30.59 2.27 0.68
CA ILE A 345 29.45 2.35 1.60
C ILE A 345 29.78 3.15 2.84
N VAL A 346 28.80 3.90 3.35
CA VAL A 346 28.93 4.62 4.62
C VAL A 346 29.02 3.65 5.77
N ARG A 347 30.00 3.89 6.64
CA ARG A 347 30.18 3.16 7.89
C ARG A 347 29.78 4.00 9.10
N ASP A 348 30.04 5.30 9.05
CA ASP A 348 29.70 6.20 10.14
C ASP A 348 29.41 7.63 9.68
N LEU A 349 28.84 8.39 10.60
CA LEU A 349 28.54 9.82 10.45
C LEU A 349 28.91 10.57 11.73
N SER A 350 29.33 11.82 11.56
CA SER A 350 29.49 12.80 12.63
C SER A 350 28.94 14.16 12.20
N PRO A 351 27.92 14.74 12.86
CA PRO A 351 27.33 14.29 14.14
C PRO A 351 26.57 12.96 14.06
N LYS A 352 26.31 12.33 15.21
CA LYS A 352 25.65 11.01 15.26
C LYS A 352 24.20 11.08 14.77
N PRO A 353 23.64 10.00 14.20
CA PRO A 353 22.23 9.93 13.85
C PRO A 353 21.32 10.36 15.00
N GLY A 354 20.26 11.11 14.69
CA GLY A 354 19.35 11.71 15.67
C GLY A 354 19.80 13.06 16.23
N THR A 355 21.04 13.50 15.97
CA THR A 355 21.53 14.82 16.41
C THR A 355 20.85 15.94 15.63
N ASN A 356 20.24 16.90 16.33
CA ASN A 356 19.65 18.09 15.70
C ASN A 356 20.75 19.11 15.33
N VAL A 357 20.78 19.57 14.09
CA VAL A 357 21.81 20.46 13.55
C VAL A 357 21.21 21.63 12.76
N PRO A 358 21.87 22.80 12.71
CA PRO A 358 21.39 23.92 11.90
C PRO A 358 21.56 23.66 10.40
N ALA A 359 20.89 24.48 9.58
CA ALA A 359 21.10 24.54 8.13
C ALA A 359 22.58 24.81 7.79
N GLY A 360 23.04 24.23 6.69
CA GLY A 360 24.42 24.31 6.19
C GLY A 360 25.43 23.58 7.06
N ALA A 361 25.02 22.86 8.10
CA ALA A 361 25.97 22.16 8.97
C ALA A 361 26.68 21.03 8.21
N ILE A 362 27.97 20.88 8.49
CA ILE A 362 28.81 19.86 7.88
C ILE A 362 28.61 18.53 8.63
N VAL A 363 28.24 17.49 7.89
CA VAL A 363 28.22 16.10 8.36
C VAL A 363 29.42 15.38 7.75
N LYS A 364 30.34 14.95 8.59
CA LYS A 364 31.44 14.07 8.18
C LYS A 364 30.90 12.67 7.96
N VAL A 365 31.26 12.08 6.83
CA VAL A 365 30.80 10.78 6.38
C VAL A 365 32.02 9.92 6.12
N ASN A 366 32.23 8.87 6.92
CA ASN A 366 33.30 7.93 6.62
C ASN A 366 32.76 6.78 5.77
N VAL A 367 33.44 6.50 4.66
CA VAL A 367 33.10 5.42 3.73
C VAL A 367 34.20 4.37 3.65
N ILE A 368 33.82 3.13 3.37
CA ILE A 368 34.73 2.01 3.13
C ILE A 368 34.31 1.19 1.90
N VAL A 369 35.25 0.48 1.30
CA VAL A 369 34.95 -0.66 0.41
C VAL A 369 34.63 -1.87 1.29
N PRO A 370 33.52 -2.60 1.05
CA PRO A 370 33.23 -3.85 1.75
C PRO A 370 34.37 -4.84 1.58
N ASP A 371 34.79 -5.51 2.65
CA ASP A 371 35.68 -6.66 2.54
C ASP A 371 34.96 -7.74 1.72
N ALA A 372 35.65 -8.25 0.69
CA ALA A 372 35.11 -9.21 -0.28
C ALA A 372 34.73 -10.56 0.33
#